data_AF-A0A4R4WH07-F1
#
_entry.id   AF-A0A4R4WH07-F1
#
_cell.length_a   1.000
_cell.length_b   1.000
_cell.length_c   1.000
_cell.angle_alpha   90.00
_cell.angle_beta   90.00
_cell.angle_gamma   90.00
#
_symmetry.space_group_name_H-M   'P 1'
#
loop_
_entity.id
_entity.type
_entity.pdbx_description
1 polymer ?
#
loop_
_entity_poly.entity_id
_entity_poly.type
_entity_poly.pdbx_seq_one_letter_code
_entity_poly.pdbx_strand_id
1 'polypeptide(L)'
;MVTRRQFGLGALAMGVLGTAQTGMVHTGTARASAGHDYTARETFDLFERAFHESGAVGQPTDNNEHGGLAWGQSYVLAGFIRMYEAYRDTHYLDRLVTNIDLVLGNRDSERDVADYRGESLPAWRAMHPYTVGIAELKDSTGRPVLEVRSSLSYADLTTATVRAGSTGDRFTLEVRNSRNDAVATFTDLSMDPGSPDYAVRKILDAYPTPTQVTARDLHEEGTAPPVQGATRLVSQPVIFAVHTGMITYPIASFARIVMRTPKLHADPRYRAKAAEYLEAAKAAAAVHDREWRQGDDGGGHLAWVKGTPLAYDGTEMPTNQFLALGLTYAEIAAATGDPAYADRARRMARTFARELRTDADDAYTWSYWPSFGATYRGFAAADGISEFTPSGRGAKQIEDLSHGAIDAEFAALAFRHGLGFKGADMARFARTYSKNMATTDPDGVPTTFLRVDGTGGLASAGQYLQAPRWMAVAQWDRVVFDHSRSIYEARALEPSQGSHIAGVAYLNWQARRQE
;
A
#
# COMPACT_ATOMS: atom_id res chain seq x y z
N MET A 1 -5.68 11.12 28.44
CA MET A 1 -6.36 9.81 28.50
C MET A 1 -6.95 9.53 27.13
N VAL A 2 -6.28 8.70 26.32
CA VAL A 2 -6.67 8.37 24.94
C VAL A 2 -7.25 6.96 24.94
N THR A 3 -8.48 6.80 24.45
CA THR A 3 -9.25 5.55 24.53
C THR A 3 -8.86 4.56 23.42
N ARG A 4 -8.73 3.30 23.83
CA ARG A 4 -8.09 2.14 23.19
C ARG A 4 -8.83 1.47 21.99
N ARG A 5 -9.57 2.18 21.12
CA ARG A 5 -10.53 1.51 20.19
C ARG A 5 -10.44 1.82 18.68
N GLN A 6 -9.25 1.81 18.08
CA GLN A 6 -9.11 1.88 16.60
C GLN A 6 -8.09 0.87 15.98
N PHE A 7 -7.64 -0.12 16.74
CA PHE A 7 -6.45 -0.94 16.38
C PHE A 7 -6.62 -1.96 15.23
N GLY A 8 -7.78 -2.10 14.61
CA GLY A 8 -7.99 -3.07 13.52
C GLY A 8 -7.96 -2.49 12.11
N LEU A 9 -8.40 -1.25 11.91
CA LEU A 9 -8.64 -0.66 10.58
C LEU A 9 -7.41 -0.03 9.93
N GLY A 10 -6.37 0.26 10.72
CA GLY A 10 -5.19 1.01 10.25
C GLY A 10 -4.04 0.14 9.75
N ALA A 11 -4.14 -1.19 9.81
CA ALA A 11 -2.95 -2.03 9.69
C ALA A 11 -2.64 -2.46 8.23
N LEU A 12 -3.65 -2.55 7.35
CA LEU A 12 -3.47 -2.46 5.89
C LEU A 12 -3.08 -1.04 5.43
N ALA A 13 -3.32 -0.02 6.27
CA ALA A 13 -2.94 1.38 6.04
C ALA A 13 -1.60 1.79 6.70
N MET A 14 -0.91 0.89 7.40
CA MET A 14 0.38 1.15 8.07
C MET A 14 1.47 0.17 7.65
N GLY A 15 1.15 -0.75 6.73
CA GLY A 15 2.10 -1.70 6.17
C GLY A 15 3.09 -0.98 5.26
N VAL A 16 4.19 -0.55 5.87
CA VAL A 16 5.37 0.18 5.34
C VAL A 16 5.28 1.69 5.43
N LEU A 17 5.17 2.17 6.67
CA LEU A 17 6.21 3.07 7.16
C LEU A 17 6.99 2.28 8.20
N GLY A 18 8.28 2.07 7.92
CA GLY A 18 9.13 1.12 8.62
C GLY A 18 8.89 1.07 10.12
N THR A 19 8.82 -0.14 10.65
CA THR A 19 9.18 -0.38 12.05
C THR A 19 10.60 0.13 12.22
N ALA A 20 10.73 1.39 12.65
CA ALA A 20 11.95 1.90 13.22
C ALA A 20 12.37 0.88 14.28
N GLN A 21 13.52 0.27 14.07
CA GLN A 21 14.29 -0.32 15.14
C GLN A 21 14.26 0.68 16.31
N THR A 22 13.90 0.18 17.49
CA THR A 22 14.25 0.71 18.81
C THR A 22 14.48 2.22 18.86
N GLY A 23 13.48 2.95 19.36
CA GLY A 23 13.53 4.39 19.56
C GLY A 23 14.84 4.86 20.20
N MET A 24 15.72 5.41 19.37
CA MET A 24 16.38 6.65 19.74
C MET A 24 15.40 7.77 19.43
N VAL A 25 14.84 8.34 20.49
CA VAL A 25 14.24 9.65 20.44
C VAL A 25 15.36 10.61 20.04
N HIS A 26 15.43 10.98 18.75
CA HIS A 26 16.23 12.12 18.35
C HIS A 26 15.50 13.39 18.80
N THR A 27 15.61 13.70 20.09
CA THR A 27 15.59 15.09 20.57
C THR A 27 16.94 15.70 20.21
N GLY A 28 17.18 15.86 18.91
CA GLY A 28 18.35 16.54 18.39
C GLY A 28 18.01 18.01 18.23
N THR A 29 18.49 18.84 19.15
CA THR A 29 18.56 20.29 18.95
C THR A 29 19.35 20.57 17.67
N ALA A 30 18.76 21.40 16.81
CA ALA A 30 19.36 21.80 15.54
C ALA A 30 20.79 22.34 15.75
N ARG A 31 21.75 21.69 15.09
CA ARG A 31 23.04 22.29 14.73
C ARG A 31 23.30 21.95 13.27
N ALA A 32 23.27 22.99 12.44
CA ALA A 32 23.57 22.91 11.03
C ALA A 32 25.01 22.38 10.82
N SER A 33 25.14 21.13 10.37
CA SER A 33 26.09 20.88 9.28
C SER A 33 25.52 21.54 8.02
N ALA A 34 26.36 22.02 7.12
CA ALA A 34 25.91 22.64 5.88
C ALA A 34 24.91 21.70 5.18
N GLY A 35 23.63 22.10 5.16
CA GLY A 35 22.56 21.26 4.63
C GLY A 35 22.77 20.99 3.14
N HIS A 36 22.29 19.84 2.68
CA HIS A 36 22.26 19.53 1.24
C HIS A 36 21.36 20.53 0.50
N ASP A 37 21.72 20.89 -0.73
CA ASP A 37 20.77 21.51 -1.65
C ASP A 37 19.87 20.42 -2.26
N TYR A 38 18.70 20.20 -1.66
CA TYR A 38 17.76 19.18 -2.11
C TYR A 38 17.16 19.44 -3.51
N THR A 39 17.50 20.55 -4.16
CA THR A 39 17.14 20.85 -5.55
C THR A 39 18.29 20.63 -6.53
N ALA A 40 19.47 20.26 -6.03
CA ALA A 40 20.66 19.96 -6.82
C ALA A 40 20.68 18.49 -7.25
N ARG A 41 21.22 18.23 -8.44
CA ARG A 41 21.39 16.85 -8.96
C ARG A 41 22.40 16.08 -8.12
N GLU A 42 23.41 16.76 -7.60
CA GLU A 42 24.50 16.18 -6.81
C GLU A 42 23.96 15.55 -5.52
N THR A 43 22.95 16.16 -4.91
CA THR A 43 22.27 15.62 -3.74
C THR A 43 21.47 14.36 -4.08
N PHE A 44 20.73 14.35 -5.20
CA PHE A 44 20.07 13.12 -5.66
C PHE A 44 21.08 12.01 -5.93
N ASP A 45 22.14 12.30 -6.68
CA ASP A 45 23.15 11.32 -7.05
C ASP A 45 23.89 10.76 -5.82
N LEU A 46 24.16 11.60 -4.81
CA LEU A 46 24.70 11.18 -3.52
C LEU A 46 23.73 10.28 -2.77
N PHE A 47 22.46 10.69 -2.68
CA PHE A 47 21.44 10.00 -1.91
C PHE A 47 21.14 8.61 -2.48
N GLU A 48 21.05 8.53 -3.80
CA GLU A 48 20.84 7.29 -4.52
C GLU A 48 21.96 6.28 -4.25
N ARG A 49 23.23 6.71 -4.35
CA ARG A 49 24.38 5.85 -4.03
C ARG A 49 24.37 5.39 -2.57
N ALA A 50 24.19 6.33 -1.63
CA ALA A 50 24.19 6.02 -0.21
C ALA A 50 23.07 5.04 0.17
N PHE A 51 21.87 5.20 -0.40
CA PHE A 51 20.77 4.25 -0.18
C PHE A 51 21.11 2.86 -0.72
N HIS A 52 21.71 2.77 -1.91
CA HIS A 52 22.09 1.49 -2.49
C HIS A 52 23.20 0.78 -1.70
N GLU A 53 24.17 1.53 -1.19
CA GLU A 53 25.27 1.02 -0.37
C GLU A 53 24.85 0.65 1.06
N SER A 54 23.75 1.23 1.57
CA SER A 54 23.30 1.03 2.95
C SER A 54 22.78 -0.38 3.25
N GLY A 55 22.34 -1.13 2.24
CA GLY A 55 21.60 -2.39 2.41
C GLY A 55 20.22 -2.20 3.06
N ALA A 56 19.67 -0.98 3.10
CA ALA A 56 18.32 -0.72 3.58
C ALA A 56 17.27 -1.44 2.72
N VAL A 57 16.13 -1.79 3.32
CA VAL A 57 15.01 -2.44 2.62
C VAL A 57 14.54 -1.58 1.44
N GLY A 58 14.23 -2.23 0.33
CA GLY A 58 13.81 -1.59 -0.91
C GLY A 58 14.92 -1.51 -1.95
N GLN A 59 15.86 -2.45 -1.93
CA GLN A 59 16.83 -2.64 -3.00
C GLN A 59 16.16 -3.31 -4.21
N PRO A 60 16.67 -3.11 -5.43
CA PRO A 60 16.15 -3.77 -6.63
C PRO A 60 16.27 -5.30 -6.60
N THR A 61 17.17 -5.84 -5.77
CA THR A 61 17.38 -7.28 -5.57
C THR A 61 16.50 -7.87 -4.46
N ASP A 62 15.77 -7.05 -3.72
CA ASP A 62 14.87 -7.54 -2.67
C ASP A 62 13.66 -8.24 -3.29
N ASN A 63 13.02 -9.11 -2.50
CA ASN A 63 11.69 -9.60 -2.82
C ASN A 63 10.60 -8.65 -2.31
N ASN A 64 9.35 -8.89 -2.72
CA ASN A 64 8.21 -8.11 -2.26
C ASN A 64 7.45 -8.75 -1.08
N GLU A 65 7.99 -9.80 -0.43
CA GLU A 65 7.27 -10.53 0.62
C GLU A 65 6.85 -9.60 1.77
N HIS A 66 7.65 -8.55 2.01
CA HIS A 66 7.43 -7.50 3.02
C HIS A 66 7.04 -6.14 2.43
N GLY A 67 6.71 -6.08 1.13
CA GLY A 67 6.40 -4.83 0.44
C GLY A 67 7.63 -3.97 0.08
N GLY A 68 8.85 -4.49 0.20
CA GLY A 68 10.09 -3.73 -0.03
C GLY A 68 10.20 -3.16 -1.45
N LEU A 69 9.81 -3.94 -2.46
CA LEU A 69 9.77 -3.45 -3.84
C LEU A 69 8.70 -2.37 -4.02
N ALA A 70 7.51 -2.58 -3.46
CA ALA A 70 6.38 -1.66 -3.58
C ALA A 70 6.55 -0.34 -2.84
N TRP A 71 7.21 -0.34 -1.68
CA TRP A 71 7.30 0.81 -0.78
C TRP A 71 8.73 1.29 -0.52
N GLY A 72 9.69 0.77 -1.26
CA GLY A 72 11.08 1.23 -1.28
C GLY A 72 11.53 1.43 -2.71
N GLN A 73 11.70 0.33 -3.45
CA GLN A 73 12.31 0.39 -4.78
C GLN A 73 11.48 1.16 -5.80
N SER A 74 10.15 1.02 -5.78
CA SER A 74 9.23 1.77 -6.66
C SER A 74 9.47 3.29 -6.61
N TYR A 75 9.78 3.82 -5.42
CA TYR A 75 10.09 5.23 -5.21
C TYR A 75 11.42 5.61 -5.86
N VAL A 76 12.44 4.76 -5.77
CA VAL A 76 13.72 4.96 -6.45
C VAL A 76 13.52 4.97 -7.98
N LEU A 77 12.74 4.02 -8.51
CA LEU A 77 12.40 3.97 -9.94
C LEU A 77 11.68 5.26 -10.39
N ALA A 78 10.69 5.71 -9.62
CA ALA A 78 10.00 6.98 -9.89
C ALA A 78 10.94 8.18 -9.78
N GLY A 79 11.91 8.15 -8.86
CA GLY A 79 12.96 9.15 -8.73
C GLY A 79 13.79 9.30 -10.01
N PHE A 80 14.23 8.19 -10.60
CA PHE A 80 14.95 8.24 -11.89
C PHE A 80 14.11 8.84 -13.03
N ILE A 81 12.80 8.56 -13.07
CA ILE A 81 11.89 9.21 -14.02
C ILE A 81 11.90 10.72 -13.82
N ARG A 82 11.77 11.20 -12.58
CA ARG A 82 11.76 12.64 -12.27
C ARG A 82 13.08 13.32 -12.60
N MET A 83 14.20 12.67 -12.32
CA MET A 83 15.53 13.21 -12.67
C MET A 83 15.73 13.28 -14.19
N TYR A 84 15.29 12.27 -14.94
CA TYR A 84 15.29 12.36 -16.40
C TYR A 84 14.38 13.50 -16.90
N GLU A 85 13.18 13.66 -16.34
CA GLU A 85 12.27 14.75 -16.72
C GLU A 85 12.87 16.14 -16.41
N ALA A 86 13.65 16.26 -15.34
CA ALA A 86 14.31 17.49 -14.92
C ALA A 86 15.53 17.86 -15.80
N TYR A 87 16.41 16.89 -16.08
CA TYR A 87 17.72 17.15 -16.69
C TYR A 87 17.86 16.66 -18.14
N ARG A 88 16.93 15.82 -18.61
CA ARG A 88 16.99 15.13 -19.92
C ARG A 88 18.27 14.33 -20.15
N ASP A 89 18.95 13.96 -19.06
CA ASP A 89 20.17 13.17 -19.05
C ASP A 89 19.82 11.67 -19.05
N THR A 90 20.26 10.96 -20.09
CA THR A 90 19.98 9.53 -20.27
C THR A 90 20.63 8.64 -19.21
N HIS A 91 21.62 9.16 -18.47
CA HIS A 91 22.20 8.45 -17.32
C HIS A 91 21.11 7.94 -16.35
N TYR A 92 20.10 8.75 -16.06
CA TYR A 92 19.01 8.36 -15.16
C TYR A 92 18.13 7.25 -15.75
N LEU A 93 17.93 7.23 -17.07
CA LEU A 93 17.24 6.14 -17.75
C LEU A 93 18.06 4.84 -17.76
N ASP A 94 19.39 4.94 -17.85
CA ASP A 94 20.27 3.78 -17.77
C ASP A 94 20.27 3.17 -16.37
N ARG A 95 20.33 4.00 -15.32
CA ARG A 95 20.15 3.54 -13.93
C ARG A 95 18.78 2.90 -13.74
N LEU A 96 17.73 3.49 -14.31
CA LEU A 96 16.38 2.95 -14.24
C LEU A 96 16.30 1.56 -14.91
N VAL A 97 16.84 1.37 -16.11
CA VAL A 97 16.89 0.07 -16.81
C VAL A 97 17.53 -1.01 -15.94
N THR A 98 18.71 -0.74 -15.37
CA THR A 98 19.40 -1.70 -14.49
C THR A 98 18.52 -2.13 -13.32
N ASN A 99 17.80 -1.19 -12.72
CA ASN A 99 16.95 -1.45 -11.56
C ASN A 99 15.65 -2.18 -11.97
N ILE A 100 15.04 -1.82 -13.11
CA ILE A 100 13.85 -2.50 -13.62
C ILE A 100 14.16 -3.96 -13.93
N ASP A 101 15.27 -4.26 -14.59
CA ASP A 101 15.66 -5.64 -14.93
C ASP A 101 15.73 -6.54 -13.68
N LEU A 102 16.32 -6.03 -12.59
CA LEU A 102 16.42 -6.74 -11.31
C LEU A 102 15.05 -6.91 -10.62
N VAL A 103 14.20 -5.89 -10.65
CA VAL A 103 12.84 -5.95 -10.11
C VAL A 103 11.99 -6.95 -10.88
N LEU A 104 12.08 -6.93 -12.21
CA LEU A 104 11.40 -7.87 -13.09
C LEU A 104 11.87 -9.32 -12.88
N GLY A 105 13.16 -9.52 -12.59
CA GLY A 105 13.71 -10.83 -12.20
C GLY A 105 13.20 -11.35 -10.85
N ASN A 106 12.53 -10.51 -10.04
CA ASN A 106 11.94 -10.88 -8.75
C ASN A 106 10.44 -11.22 -8.82
N ARG A 107 9.82 -11.24 -10.01
CA ARG A 107 8.42 -11.68 -10.16
C ARG A 107 8.26 -13.12 -9.69
N ASP A 108 7.06 -13.44 -9.23
CA ASP A 108 6.71 -14.76 -8.72
C ASP A 108 6.92 -15.85 -9.79
N SER A 109 6.58 -15.55 -11.04
CA SER A 109 6.81 -16.42 -12.22
C SER A 109 8.28 -16.70 -12.53
N GLU A 110 9.20 -15.83 -12.12
CA GLU A 110 10.65 -16.02 -12.32
C GLU A 110 11.28 -16.75 -11.13
N ARG A 111 10.69 -16.59 -9.94
CA ARG A 111 11.15 -17.19 -8.69
C ARG A 111 10.53 -18.56 -8.40
N ASP A 112 9.59 -19.01 -9.22
CA ASP A 112 8.81 -20.25 -9.01
C ASP A 112 8.11 -20.28 -7.64
N VAL A 113 7.51 -19.15 -7.28
CA VAL A 113 6.67 -19.04 -6.08
C VAL A 113 5.23 -18.76 -6.46
N ALA A 114 4.29 -19.23 -5.64
CA ALA A 114 2.86 -19.12 -5.91
C ALA A 114 2.13 -18.20 -4.93
N ASP A 115 1.05 -17.56 -5.36
CA ASP A 115 0.11 -16.91 -4.46
C ASP A 115 -0.78 -17.93 -3.71
N TYR A 116 -1.72 -17.45 -2.91
CA TYR A 116 -2.63 -18.28 -2.11
C TYR A 116 -3.53 -19.22 -2.95
N ARG A 117 -3.60 -19.03 -4.27
CA ARG A 117 -4.35 -19.88 -5.20
C ARG A 117 -3.49 -21.01 -5.78
N GLY A 118 -2.19 -21.02 -5.45
CA GLY A 118 -1.23 -21.91 -6.10
C GLY A 118 -0.77 -21.42 -7.47
N GLU A 119 -1.04 -20.17 -7.83
CA GLU A 119 -0.65 -19.60 -9.13
C GLU A 119 0.68 -18.85 -9.03
N SER A 120 1.63 -19.17 -9.92
CA SER A 120 2.87 -18.42 -10.10
C SER A 120 2.70 -17.43 -11.26
N LEU A 121 2.58 -16.14 -10.96
CA LEU A 121 2.12 -15.11 -11.90
C LEU A 121 3.21 -14.05 -12.18
N PRO A 122 3.11 -13.29 -13.29
CA PRO A 122 4.09 -12.25 -13.63
C PRO A 122 3.89 -10.95 -12.80
N ALA A 123 3.81 -11.08 -11.48
CA ALA A 123 3.68 -10.01 -10.51
C ALA A 123 4.45 -10.38 -9.22
N TRP A 124 4.28 -9.60 -8.14
CA TRP A 124 5.03 -9.80 -6.90
C TRP A 124 4.10 -9.95 -5.70
N ARG A 125 3.97 -11.18 -5.18
CA ARG A 125 3.23 -11.42 -3.93
C ARG A 125 3.87 -10.70 -2.75
N ALA A 126 3.04 -10.38 -1.76
CA ALA A 126 3.44 -10.02 -0.43
C ALA A 126 2.69 -10.90 0.58
N MET A 127 3.25 -11.04 1.77
CA MET A 127 2.70 -11.87 2.83
C MET A 127 2.61 -10.99 4.08
N HIS A 128 3.57 -11.15 4.97
CA HIS A 128 3.80 -10.29 6.10
C HIS A 128 4.04 -8.84 5.66
N PRO A 129 3.51 -7.80 6.31
CA PRO A 129 2.59 -7.83 7.44
C PRO A 129 1.10 -7.76 7.05
N TYR A 130 0.76 -7.96 5.79
CA TYR A 130 -0.51 -7.52 5.20
C TYR A 130 -1.64 -8.55 5.28
N THR A 131 -1.29 -9.83 5.19
CA THR A 131 -2.24 -10.89 4.89
C THR A 131 -2.73 -11.61 6.14
N VAL A 132 -3.87 -12.29 6.01
CA VAL A 132 -4.41 -13.16 7.04
C VAL A 132 -3.40 -14.26 7.37
N GLY A 133 -3.26 -14.55 8.66
CA GLY A 133 -2.51 -15.70 9.15
C GLY A 133 -3.41 -16.91 9.32
N ILE A 134 -2.92 -18.08 8.94
CA ILE A 134 -3.63 -19.35 9.04
C ILE A 134 -2.79 -20.37 9.80
N ALA A 135 -3.43 -21.15 10.66
CA ALA A 135 -2.87 -22.34 11.30
C ALA A 135 -3.85 -23.51 11.18
N GLU A 136 -3.38 -24.63 10.64
CA GLU A 136 -4.12 -25.89 10.66
C GLU A 136 -3.79 -26.68 11.92
N LEU A 137 -4.77 -26.86 12.78
CA LEU A 137 -4.67 -27.69 13.98
C LEU A 137 -5.05 -29.13 13.64
N LYS A 138 -4.22 -30.08 14.07
CA LYS A 138 -4.30 -31.49 13.66
C LYS A 138 -4.80 -32.38 14.79
N ASP A 139 -5.47 -33.48 14.46
CA ASP A 139 -5.81 -34.55 15.41
C ASP A 139 -4.60 -35.43 15.75
N SER A 140 -4.81 -36.45 16.60
CA SER A 140 -3.76 -37.40 17.03
C SER A 140 -3.22 -38.29 15.91
N THR A 141 -3.91 -38.34 14.76
CA THR A 141 -3.48 -39.06 13.55
C THR A 141 -2.70 -38.16 12.58
N GLY A 142 -2.60 -36.86 12.89
CA GLY A 142 -1.94 -35.86 12.05
C GLY A 142 -2.83 -35.27 10.96
N ARG A 143 -4.14 -35.56 10.96
CA ARG A 143 -5.09 -34.99 10.00
C ARG A 143 -5.51 -33.59 10.46
N PRO A 144 -5.49 -32.56 9.60
CA PRO A 144 -6.07 -31.25 9.91
C PRO A 144 -7.55 -31.38 10.27
N VAL A 145 -7.98 -30.77 11.38
CA VAL A 145 -9.38 -30.80 11.84
C VAL A 145 -9.95 -29.40 12.02
N LEU A 146 -9.13 -28.40 12.37
CA LEU A 146 -9.58 -27.03 12.58
C LEU A 146 -8.59 -26.05 11.99
N GLU A 147 -9.05 -25.19 11.09
CA GLU A 147 -8.29 -24.05 10.60
C GLU A 147 -8.57 -22.84 11.51
N VAL A 148 -7.54 -22.30 12.13
CA VAL A 148 -7.60 -21.07 12.93
C VAL A 148 -7.01 -19.93 12.12
N ARG A 149 -7.75 -18.82 12.02
CA ARG A 149 -7.40 -17.68 11.17
C ARG A 149 -7.32 -16.41 12.02
N SER A 150 -6.46 -15.47 11.62
CA SER A 150 -6.44 -14.12 12.19
C SER A 150 -6.26 -13.08 11.09
N SER A 151 -7.16 -12.11 11.04
CA SER A 151 -7.12 -10.97 10.11
C SER A 151 -6.30 -9.78 10.63
N LEU A 152 -5.57 -9.95 11.75
CA LEU A 152 -4.61 -8.94 12.20
C LEU A 152 -3.46 -8.82 11.21
N SER A 153 -2.98 -7.59 10.99
CA SER A 153 -1.65 -7.42 10.39
C SER A 153 -0.57 -8.02 11.27
N TYR A 154 0.55 -8.38 10.64
CA TYR A 154 1.63 -9.12 11.28
C TYR A 154 1.12 -10.45 11.88
N ALA A 155 0.27 -11.16 11.12
CA ALA A 155 -0.38 -12.38 11.57
C ALA A 155 0.63 -13.50 11.88
N ASP A 156 1.83 -13.47 11.29
CA ASP A 156 2.91 -14.39 11.65
C ASP A 156 3.39 -14.23 13.10
N LEU A 157 3.05 -13.14 13.78
CA LEU A 157 3.35 -12.95 15.20
C LEU A 157 2.23 -13.51 16.10
N THR A 158 1.28 -14.25 15.52
CA THR A 158 0.18 -14.91 16.22
C THR A 158 0.45 -16.41 16.38
N THR A 159 0.14 -16.93 17.56
CA THR A 159 0.21 -18.36 17.90
C THR A 159 -1.14 -18.84 18.41
N ALA A 160 -1.63 -19.95 17.84
CA ALA A 160 -2.77 -20.70 18.33
C ALA A 160 -2.28 -21.83 19.26
N THR A 161 -2.73 -21.84 20.51
CA THR A 161 -2.34 -22.82 21.52
C THR A 161 -3.56 -23.63 21.96
N VAL A 162 -3.52 -24.92 21.69
CA VAL A 162 -4.54 -25.89 22.14
C VAL A 162 -4.13 -26.44 23.50
N ARG A 163 -5.06 -26.38 24.45
CA ARG A 163 -4.94 -26.93 25.82
C ARG A 163 -6.08 -27.92 26.07
N ALA A 164 -5.92 -28.79 27.07
CA ALA A 164 -6.99 -29.68 27.52
C ALA A 164 -8.29 -28.92 27.83
N GLY A 165 -9.43 -29.50 27.47
CA GLY A 165 -10.75 -29.08 27.92
C GLY A 165 -11.16 -29.76 29.22
N SER A 166 -12.46 -29.70 29.53
CA SER A 166 -13.04 -30.35 30.71
C SER A 166 -13.10 -31.88 30.59
N THR A 167 -13.18 -32.41 29.35
CA THR A 167 -13.18 -33.83 29.01
C THR A 167 -12.24 -34.11 27.83
N GLY A 168 -11.98 -35.39 27.53
CA GLY A 168 -11.00 -35.80 26.50
C GLY A 168 -11.37 -35.44 25.06
N ASP A 169 -12.65 -35.20 24.78
CA ASP A 169 -13.20 -34.75 23.49
C ASP A 169 -13.33 -33.21 23.40
N ARG A 170 -12.85 -32.50 24.42
CA ARG A 170 -12.96 -31.04 24.54
C ARG A 170 -11.58 -30.40 24.62
N PHE A 171 -11.49 -29.16 24.15
CA PHE A 171 -10.22 -28.42 24.15
C PHE A 171 -10.42 -26.93 24.42
N THR A 172 -9.39 -26.26 24.92
CA THR A 172 -9.36 -24.79 25.03
C THR A 172 -8.41 -24.24 23.97
N LEU A 173 -8.84 -23.23 23.23
CA LEU A 173 -8.02 -22.53 22.23
C LEU A 173 -7.64 -21.15 22.75
N GLU A 174 -6.34 -20.87 22.86
CA GLU A 174 -5.79 -19.55 23.15
C GLU A 174 -5.05 -19.03 21.90
N VAL A 175 -5.45 -17.88 21.39
CA VAL A 175 -4.80 -17.24 20.23
C VAL A 175 -4.17 -15.93 20.68
N ARG A 176 -2.83 -15.86 20.64
CA ARG A 176 -2.04 -14.74 21.14
C ARG A 176 -1.20 -14.11 20.04
N ASN A 177 -1.28 -12.79 19.90
CA ASN A 177 -0.38 -12.01 19.04
C ASN A 177 0.69 -11.30 19.89
N SER A 178 1.97 -11.57 19.62
CA SER A 178 3.08 -11.04 20.43
C SER A 178 3.43 -9.58 20.14
N ARG A 179 2.97 -9.01 19.02
CA ARG A 179 3.24 -7.61 18.64
C ARG A 179 2.47 -6.62 19.51
N ASN A 180 1.20 -6.93 19.78
CA ASN A 180 0.29 -6.03 20.49
C ASN A 180 -0.20 -6.59 21.84
N ASP A 181 0.36 -7.74 22.25
CA ASP A 181 -0.02 -8.49 23.46
C ASP A 181 -1.53 -8.79 23.53
N ALA A 182 -2.19 -8.92 22.37
CA ALA A 182 -3.59 -9.29 22.28
C ALA A 182 -3.75 -10.81 22.46
N VAL A 183 -4.77 -11.20 23.22
CA VAL A 183 -5.13 -12.60 23.48
C VAL A 183 -6.63 -12.78 23.32
N ALA A 184 -7.04 -13.87 22.67
CA ALA A 184 -8.40 -14.39 22.72
C ALA A 184 -8.36 -15.84 23.22
N THR A 185 -9.22 -16.17 24.18
CA THR A 185 -9.30 -17.52 24.75
C THR A 185 -10.72 -18.03 24.63
N PHE A 186 -10.86 -19.23 24.08
CA PHE A 186 -12.12 -19.93 23.89
C PHE A 186 -12.05 -21.23 24.67
N THR A 187 -12.78 -21.30 25.78
CA THR A 187 -12.73 -22.43 26.70
C THR A 187 -13.68 -23.54 26.25
N ASP A 188 -13.24 -24.77 26.47
CA ASP A 188 -14.07 -25.97 26.38
C ASP A 188 -14.88 -26.06 25.06
N LEU A 189 -14.15 -26.00 23.94
CA LEU A 189 -14.66 -26.17 22.58
C LEU A 189 -14.84 -27.66 22.25
N SER A 190 -15.77 -27.94 21.33
CA SER A 190 -15.97 -29.25 20.71
C SER A 190 -15.88 -29.17 19.19
N MET A 191 -15.47 -30.27 18.56
CA MET A 191 -15.53 -30.45 17.10
C MET A 191 -16.86 -31.09 16.64
N ASP A 192 -17.85 -31.29 17.51
CA ASP A 192 -19.20 -31.75 17.13
C ASP A 192 -20.08 -30.56 16.70
N PRO A 193 -20.52 -30.48 15.43
CA PRO A 193 -21.42 -29.42 14.94
C PRO A 193 -22.77 -29.33 15.68
N GLY A 194 -23.23 -30.45 16.25
CA GLY A 194 -24.43 -30.52 17.07
C GLY A 194 -24.26 -29.91 18.47
N SER A 195 -23.02 -29.75 18.93
CA SER A 195 -22.71 -29.22 20.26
C SER A 195 -22.96 -27.70 20.34
N PRO A 196 -23.55 -27.17 21.43
CA PRO A 196 -23.60 -25.73 21.66
C PRO A 196 -22.21 -25.08 21.72
N ASP A 197 -21.18 -25.85 22.06
CA ASP A 197 -19.78 -25.39 22.11
C ASP A 197 -18.96 -25.78 20.88
N TYR A 198 -19.63 -26.06 19.76
CA TYR A 198 -18.97 -26.28 18.49
C TYR A 198 -17.98 -25.13 18.19
N ALA A 199 -16.73 -25.48 17.93
CA ALA A 199 -15.59 -24.56 17.86
C ALA A 199 -15.84 -23.40 16.89
N VAL A 200 -16.27 -23.71 15.65
CA VAL A 200 -16.51 -22.70 14.61
C VAL A 200 -17.59 -21.71 15.05
N ARG A 201 -18.74 -22.20 15.52
CA ARG A 201 -19.86 -21.34 15.97
C ARG A 201 -19.47 -20.49 17.17
N LYS A 202 -18.86 -21.09 18.19
CA LYS A 202 -18.48 -20.37 19.43
C LYS A 202 -17.40 -19.32 19.20
N ILE A 203 -16.46 -19.57 18.28
CA ILE A 203 -15.46 -18.57 17.86
C ILE A 203 -16.13 -17.43 17.07
N LEU A 204 -17.04 -17.75 16.15
CA LEU A 204 -17.76 -16.76 15.35
C LEU A 204 -18.66 -15.86 16.22
N ASP A 205 -19.40 -16.44 17.17
CA ASP A 205 -20.31 -15.72 18.07
C ASP A 205 -19.56 -14.74 18.99
N ALA A 206 -18.28 -14.98 19.25
CA ALA A 206 -17.41 -14.11 20.03
C ALA A 206 -16.75 -12.99 19.19
N TYR A 207 -16.94 -12.96 17.87
CA TYR A 207 -16.32 -11.96 17.00
C TYR A 207 -16.96 -10.56 17.19
N PRO A 208 -16.17 -9.46 17.18
CA PRO A 208 -14.71 -9.41 17.05
C PRO A 208 -13.98 -9.68 18.36
N THR A 209 -12.95 -10.51 18.30
CA THR A 209 -12.00 -10.71 19.41
C THR A 209 -10.77 -9.80 19.27
N PRO A 210 -9.96 -9.58 20.33
CA PRO A 210 -8.73 -8.80 20.24
C PRO A 210 -7.75 -9.28 19.16
N THR A 211 -7.74 -10.58 18.87
CA THR A 211 -6.93 -11.21 17.81
C THR A 211 -7.69 -11.45 16.51
N GLN A 212 -8.91 -10.92 16.37
CA GLN A 212 -9.78 -11.04 15.20
C GLN A 212 -9.83 -12.47 14.63
N VAL A 213 -10.13 -13.41 15.52
CA VAL A 213 -10.06 -14.84 15.21
C VAL A 213 -11.34 -15.31 14.55
N THR A 214 -11.18 -16.06 13.47
CA THR A 214 -12.22 -16.90 12.88
C THR A 214 -11.71 -18.33 12.76
N ALA A 215 -12.60 -19.29 12.54
CA ALA A 215 -12.23 -20.68 12.34
C ALA A 215 -13.05 -21.34 11.25
N ARG A 216 -12.46 -22.33 10.58
CA ARG A 216 -13.13 -23.20 9.62
C ARG A 216 -12.90 -24.65 10.03
N ASP A 217 -13.97 -25.43 10.05
CA ASP A 217 -13.87 -26.87 10.23
C ASP A 217 -13.28 -27.50 8.98
N LEU A 218 -12.21 -28.29 9.14
CA LEU A 218 -11.56 -29.01 8.06
C LEU A 218 -11.95 -30.50 8.06
N HIS A 219 -12.77 -30.91 9.02
CA HIS A 219 -13.17 -32.28 9.19
C HIS A 219 -14.48 -32.55 8.41
N GLU A 220 -14.40 -33.37 7.36
CA GLU A 220 -15.58 -33.73 6.57
C GLU A 220 -16.51 -34.70 7.33
N GLU A 221 -15.95 -35.61 8.14
CA GLU A 221 -16.69 -36.60 8.92
C GLU A 221 -16.03 -36.91 10.28
N GLY A 222 -16.59 -36.41 11.38
CA GLY A 222 -16.30 -36.82 12.77
C GLY A 222 -15.97 -35.66 13.73
N THR A 223 -15.57 -35.97 14.97
CA THR A 223 -15.56 -35.00 16.09
C THR A 223 -14.25 -35.00 16.90
N ALA A 224 -13.15 -35.50 16.33
CA ALA A 224 -11.88 -35.60 17.03
C ALA A 224 -11.29 -34.20 17.32
N PRO A 225 -10.90 -33.88 18.56
CA PRO A 225 -10.33 -32.58 18.88
C PRO A 225 -8.89 -32.47 18.34
N PRO A 226 -8.41 -31.23 18.09
CA PRO A 226 -7.00 -31.01 17.78
C PRO A 226 -6.11 -31.39 18.98
N VAL A 227 -4.89 -31.86 18.70
CA VAL A 227 -3.90 -32.17 19.74
C VAL A 227 -3.44 -30.91 20.47
N GLN A 228 -3.12 -31.07 21.75
CA GLN A 228 -2.57 -30.00 22.56
C GLN A 228 -1.20 -29.56 22.04
N GLY A 229 -0.94 -28.25 22.06
CA GLY A 229 0.31 -27.69 21.57
C GLY A 229 0.13 -26.29 20.99
N ALA A 230 1.26 -25.65 20.70
CA ALA A 230 1.32 -24.33 20.08
C ALA A 230 1.61 -24.48 18.58
N THR A 231 0.80 -23.82 17.75
CA THR A 231 0.97 -23.73 16.30
C THR A 231 1.01 -22.27 15.89
N ARG A 232 2.07 -21.88 15.20
CA ARG A 232 2.24 -20.51 14.68
C ARG A 232 1.34 -20.31 13.46
N LEU A 233 0.69 -19.15 13.37
CA LEU A 233 -0.02 -18.76 12.16
C LEU A 233 0.98 -18.35 11.08
N VAL A 234 0.65 -18.66 9.83
CA VAL A 234 1.45 -18.30 8.65
C VAL A 234 0.64 -17.35 7.78
N SER A 235 1.19 -16.17 7.52
CA SER A 235 0.68 -15.18 6.56
C SER A 235 0.60 -15.81 5.18
N GLN A 236 -0.53 -15.65 4.49
CA GLN A 236 -0.72 -16.23 3.16
C GLN A 236 -0.23 -15.31 2.04
N PRO A 237 0.37 -15.82 0.96
CA PRO A 237 0.88 -14.97 -0.12
C PRO A 237 -0.23 -14.38 -1.00
N VAL A 238 -0.23 -13.06 -1.17
CA VAL A 238 -1.21 -12.33 -2.01
C VAL A 238 -0.50 -11.32 -2.90
N ILE A 239 -0.91 -11.24 -4.16
CA ILE A 239 -0.47 -10.17 -5.08
C ILE A 239 -1.41 -8.97 -4.91
N PHE A 240 -0.87 -7.82 -4.51
CA PHE A 240 -1.67 -6.62 -4.20
C PHE A 240 -1.69 -5.64 -5.37
N ALA A 241 -2.87 -5.16 -5.76
CA ALA A 241 -3.02 -4.18 -6.84
C ALA A 241 -2.23 -2.89 -6.59
N VAL A 242 -2.16 -2.43 -5.33
CA VAL A 242 -1.36 -1.26 -4.97
C VAL A 242 0.14 -1.50 -5.12
N HIS A 243 0.63 -2.68 -4.75
CA HIS A 243 2.05 -3.02 -4.91
C HIS A 243 2.42 -3.12 -6.38
N THR A 244 1.60 -3.85 -7.15
CA THR A 244 1.75 -3.93 -8.60
C THR A 244 1.76 -2.52 -9.21
N GLY A 245 0.75 -1.69 -8.93
CA GLY A 245 0.64 -0.34 -9.46
C GLY A 245 1.83 0.56 -9.12
N MET A 246 2.31 0.52 -7.87
CA MET A 246 3.50 1.26 -7.44
C MET A 246 4.76 0.82 -8.21
N ILE A 247 4.96 -0.49 -8.38
CA ILE A 247 6.11 -1.05 -9.09
C ILE A 247 6.02 -0.75 -10.59
N THR A 248 4.86 -0.95 -11.20
CA THR A 248 4.68 -0.87 -12.65
C THR A 248 4.47 0.53 -13.17
N TYR A 249 4.07 1.50 -12.33
CA TYR A 249 3.93 2.89 -12.73
C TYR A 249 5.23 3.45 -13.36
N PRO A 250 6.39 3.48 -12.68
CA PRO A 250 7.62 3.98 -13.26
C PRO A 250 8.14 3.14 -14.43
N ILE A 251 7.83 1.83 -14.46
CA ILE A 251 8.16 0.93 -15.59
C ILE A 251 7.37 1.33 -16.84
N ALA A 252 6.07 1.57 -16.70
CA ALA A 252 5.22 2.06 -17.79
C ALA A 252 5.58 3.50 -18.20
N SER A 253 5.95 4.37 -17.25
CA SER A 253 6.46 5.72 -17.55
C SER A 253 7.72 5.68 -18.41
N PHE A 254 8.67 4.77 -18.14
CA PHE A 254 9.85 4.58 -18.98
C PHE A 254 9.45 4.21 -20.40
N ALA A 255 8.56 3.23 -20.56
CA ALA A 255 8.08 2.81 -21.88
C ALA A 255 7.43 3.97 -22.64
N ARG A 256 6.54 4.74 -21.99
CA ARG A 256 5.94 5.95 -22.57
C ARG A 256 7.02 6.95 -22.99
N ILE A 257 7.97 7.27 -22.10
CA ILE A 257 9.02 8.26 -22.36
C ILE A 257 9.82 7.88 -23.60
N VAL A 258 10.29 6.64 -23.69
CA VAL A 258 11.05 6.16 -24.85
C VAL A 258 10.21 6.22 -26.11
N MET A 259 8.99 5.68 -26.10
CA MET A 259 8.11 5.61 -27.27
C MET A 259 7.69 7.00 -27.78
N ARG A 260 7.55 7.99 -26.89
CA ARG A 260 7.13 9.35 -27.23
C ARG A 260 8.28 10.32 -27.49
N THR A 261 9.53 9.89 -27.27
CA THR A 261 10.71 10.74 -27.50
C THR A 261 11.47 10.23 -28.74
N PRO A 262 11.42 10.93 -29.89
CA PRO A 262 11.98 10.41 -31.15
C PRO A 262 13.45 9.96 -31.05
N LYS A 263 14.28 10.70 -30.31
CA LYS A 263 15.70 10.35 -30.11
C LYS A 263 15.88 9.04 -29.34
N LEU A 264 15.08 8.81 -28.30
CA LEU A 264 15.14 7.57 -27.50
C LEU A 264 14.54 6.40 -28.27
N HIS A 265 13.43 6.60 -28.97
CA HIS A 265 12.81 5.56 -29.79
C HIS A 265 13.69 5.11 -30.96
N ALA A 266 14.51 6.01 -31.51
CA ALA A 266 15.47 5.69 -32.56
C ALA A 266 16.61 4.78 -32.06
N ASP A 267 17.01 4.90 -30.78
CA ASP A 267 18.01 4.04 -30.16
C ASP A 267 17.45 2.61 -29.98
N PRO A 268 18.02 1.60 -30.67
CA PRO A 268 17.53 0.22 -30.58
C PRO A 268 17.54 -0.35 -29.15
N ARG A 269 18.47 0.08 -28.30
CA ARG A 269 18.59 -0.42 -26.92
C ARG A 269 17.41 0.04 -26.08
N TYR A 270 17.10 1.34 -26.11
CA TYR A 270 15.96 1.88 -25.40
C TYR A 270 14.64 1.36 -25.97
N ARG A 271 14.51 1.30 -27.31
CA ARG A 271 13.29 0.79 -27.94
C ARG A 271 13.00 -0.65 -27.54
N ALA A 272 14.01 -1.51 -27.51
CA ALA A 272 13.85 -2.91 -27.07
C ALA A 272 13.40 -2.99 -25.61
N LYS A 273 14.07 -2.27 -24.69
CA LYS A 273 13.66 -2.23 -23.28
C LYS A 273 12.27 -1.64 -23.07
N ALA A 274 11.89 -0.62 -23.81
CA ALA A 274 10.56 -0.02 -23.72
C ALA A 274 9.46 -1.02 -24.12
N ALA A 275 9.69 -1.83 -25.17
CA ALA A 275 8.76 -2.87 -25.57
C ALA A 275 8.66 -3.98 -24.50
N GLU A 276 9.80 -4.47 -24.02
CA GLU A 276 9.89 -5.48 -22.95
C GLU A 276 9.13 -5.03 -21.69
N TYR A 277 9.42 -3.81 -21.21
CA TYR A 277 8.86 -3.27 -19.99
C TYR A 277 7.37 -2.92 -20.11
N LEU A 278 6.93 -2.49 -21.29
CA LEU A 278 5.51 -2.28 -21.54
C LEU A 278 4.74 -3.59 -21.41
N GLU A 279 5.22 -4.68 -22.01
CA GLU A 279 4.55 -5.98 -21.91
C GLU A 279 4.60 -6.54 -20.49
N ALA A 280 5.72 -6.36 -19.77
CA ALA A 280 5.80 -6.73 -18.36
C ALA A 280 4.78 -5.96 -17.49
N ALA A 281 4.64 -4.64 -17.70
CA ALA A 281 3.66 -3.82 -16.99
C ALA A 281 2.21 -4.24 -17.32
N LYS A 282 1.91 -4.55 -18.58
CA LYS A 282 0.59 -5.06 -18.99
C LYS A 282 0.28 -6.41 -18.35
N ALA A 283 1.24 -7.35 -18.37
CA ALA A 283 1.07 -8.68 -17.80
C ALA A 283 0.83 -8.63 -16.29
N ALA A 284 1.62 -7.83 -15.57
CA ALA A 284 1.44 -7.62 -14.13
C ALA A 284 0.09 -6.96 -13.82
N ALA A 285 -0.33 -5.96 -14.60
CA ALA A 285 -1.61 -5.30 -14.39
C ALA A 285 -2.82 -6.19 -14.72
N ALA A 286 -2.68 -7.16 -15.64
CA ALA A 286 -3.72 -8.13 -15.99
C ALA A 286 -4.01 -9.15 -14.87
N VAL A 287 -3.05 -9.40 -13.96
CA VAL A 287 -3.28 -10.24 -12.76
C VAL A 287 -4.46 -9.74 -11.91
N HIS A 288 -4.74 -8.43 -11.99
CA HIS A 288 -5.79 -7.76 -11.23
C HIS A 288 -7.13 -7.66 -11.98
N ASP A 289 -7.28 -8.29 -13.16
CA ASP A 289 -8.52 -8.20 -13.95
C ASP A 289 -9.73 -8.78 -13.22
N ARG A 290 -9.53 -9.83 -12.41
CA ARG A 290 -10.57 -10.43 -11.56
C ARG A 290 -11.08 -9.49 -10.46
N GLU A 291 -10.32 -8.45 -10.11
CA GLU A 291 -10.64 -7.47 -9.07
C GLU A 291 -11.40 -6.27 -9.63
N TRP A 292 -11.43 -6.12 -10.97
CA TRP A 292 -12.10 -5.01 -11.63
C TRP A 292 -13.62 -5.02 -11.41
N ARG A 293 -14.15 -3.86 -11.02
CA ARG A 293 -15.58 -3.60 -10.90
C ARG A 293 -15.91 -2.34 -11.68
N GLN A 294 -16.97 -2.39 -12.46
CA GLN A 294 -17.46 -1.23 -13.21
C GLN A 294 -18.97 -1.08 -13.01
N GLY A 295 -19.41 0.16 -12.89
CA GLY A 295 -20.83 0.52 -12.78
C GLY A 295 -21.37 1.07 -14.09
N ASP A 296 -22.69 1.01 -14.25
CA ASP A 296 -23.43 1.63 -15.37
C ASP A 296 -23.32 3.15 -15.36
N ASP A 297 -22.98 3.73 -14.22
CA ASP A 297 -22.71 5.15 -14.02
C ASP A 297 -21.40 5.62 -14.66
N GLY A 298 -20.70 4.73 -15.37
CA GLY A 298 -19.41 5.00 -16.00
C GLY A 298 -18.25 5.01 -15.01
N GLY A 299 -18.43 4.66 -13.74
CA GLY A 299 -17.35 4.50 -12.77
C GLY A 299 -16.63 3.16 -12.93
N GLY A 300 -15.49 3.03 -12.25
CA GLY A 300 -14.76 1.78 -12.13
C GLY A 300 -13.71 1.83 -11.03
N HIS A 301 -13.56 0.72 -10.32
CA HIS A 301 -12.68 0.56 -9.16
C HIS A 301 -12.21 -0.89 -9.05
N LEU A 302 -11.36 -1.17 -8.06
CA LEU A 302 -10.98 -2.54 -7.70
C LEU A 302 -11.62 -2.93 -6.37
N ALA A 303 -12.02 -4.20 -6.27
CA ALA A 303 -12.48 -4.82 -5.05
C ALA A 303 -11.72 -6.13 -4.84
N TRP A 304 -11.32 -6.42 -3.60
CA TRP A 304 -10.73 -7.71 -3.29
C TRP A 304 -11.76 -8.82 -3.51
N VAL A 305 -11.36 -9.88 -4.21
CA VAL A 305 -12.23 -11.05 -4.39
C VAL A 305 -12.48 -11.70 -3.03
N LYS A 306 -13.73 -12.03 -2.72
CA LYS A 306 -14.08 -12.77 -1.49
C LYS A 306 -13.28 -14.08 -1.43
N GLY A 307 -12.73 -14.39 -0.25
CA GLY A 307 -11.82 -15.51 -0.02
C GLY A 307 -10.34 -15.20 -0.29
N THR A 308 -9.98 -14.02 -0.80
CA THR A 308 -8.58 -13.56 -0.80
C THR A 308 -8.13 -13.40 0.66
N PRO A 309 -6.97 -13.93 1.11
CA PRO A 309 -6.58 -13.94 2.52
C PRO A 309 -6.11 -12.57 3.01
N LEU A 310 -7.07 -11.66 3.08
CA LEU A 310 -6.96 -10.26 3.49
C LEU A 310 -8.08 -9.97 4.48
N ALA A 311 -7.83 -9.03 5.38
CA ALA A 311 -8.81 -8.68 6.42
C ALA A 311 -10.17 -8.25 5.85
N TYR A 312 -10.20 -7.59 4.68
CA TYR A 312 -11.42 -7.02 4.11
C TYR A 312 -11.74 -7.61 2.72
N ASP A 313 -11.50 -8.90 2.55
CA ASP A 313 -11.90 -9.61 1.33
C ASP A 313 -13.39 -9.40 0.99
N GLY A 314 -13.73 -9.41 -0.29
CA GLY A 314 -15.09 -9.15 -0.75
C GLY A 314 -15.51 -7.68 -0.72
N THR A 315 -14.65 -6.77 -0.25
CA THR A 315 -14.92 -5.32 -0.22
C THR A 315 -14.09 -4.54 -1.23
N GLU A 316 -14.51 -3.31 -1.49
CA GLU A 316 -13.81 -2.32 -2.30
C GLU A 316 -12.44 -1.99 -1.70
N MET A 317 -11.43 -1.90 -2.56
CA MET A 317 -10.10 -1.47 -2.12
C MET A 317 -10.11 0.01 -1.73
N PRO A 318 -9.20 0.44 -0.83
CA PRO A 318 -8.98 1.86 -0.56
C PRO A 318 -8.68 2.66 -1.82
N THR A 319 -9.00 3.95 -1.81
CA THR A 319 -8.85 4.86 -2.96
C THR A 319 -7.44 4.81 -3.53
N ASN A 320 -6.44 5.01 -2.67
CA ASN A 320 -5.04 4.96 -3.05
C ASN A 320 -4.59 3.62 -3.65
N GLN A 321 -5.23 2.51 -3.26
CA GLN A 321 -4.82 1.20 -3.75
C GLN A 321 -5.22 0.97 -5.19
N PHE A 322 -6.47 1.25 -5.55
CA PHE A 322 -6.88 1.10 -6.94
C PHE A 322 -6.34 2.22 -7.84
N LEU A 323 -6.10 3.42 -7.30
CA LEU A 323 -5.47 4.52 -8.06
C LEU A 323 -3.99 4.30 -8.33
N ALA A 324 -3.25 3.57 -7.48
CA ALA A 324 -1.89 3.16 -7.78
C ALA A 324 -1.82 2.32 -9.07
N LEU A 325 -2.76 1.39 -9.29
CA LEU A 325 -2.84 0.67 -10.57
C LEU A 325 -3.39 1.55 -11.70
N GLY A 326 -4.24 2.51 -11.36
CA GLY A 326 -4.69 3.57 -12.26
C GLY A 326 -3.53 4.38 -12.88
N LEU A 327 -2.46 4.67 -12.13
CA LEU A 327 -1.25 5.30 -12.66
C LEU A 327 -0.62 4.47 -13.78
N THR A 328 -0.52 3.15 -13.58
CA THR A 328 0.00 2.22 -14.58
C THR A 328 -0.90 2.20 -15.83
N TYR A 329 -2.21 2.10 -15.66
CA TYR A 329 -3.14 2.13 -16.81
C TYR A 329 -3.05 3.44 -17.60
N ALA A 330 -2.92 4.58 -16.93
CA ALA A 330 -2.76 5.87 -17.59
C ALA A 330 -1.46 5.96 -18.40
N GLU A 331 -0.34 5.45 -17.86
CA GLU A 331 0.94 5.39 -18.57
C GLU A 331 0.91 4.42 -19.76
N ILE A 332 0.33 3.22 -19.60
CA ILE A 332 0.16 2.26 -20.70
C ILE A 332 -0.71 2.88 -21.82
N ALA A 333 -1.82 3.51 -21.46
CA ALA A 333 -2.69 4.20 -22.41
C ALA A 333 -1.94 5.31 -23.16
N ALA A 334 -1.13 6.11 -22.44
CA ALA A 334 -0.34 7.16 -23.04
C ALA A 334 0.81 6.63 -23.92
N ALA A 335 1.40 5.48 -23.60
CA ALA A 335 2.43 4.84 -24.42
C ALA A 335 1.86 4.26 -25.72
N THR A 336 0.71 3.59 -25.65
CA THR A 336 0.17 2.76 -26.73
C THR A 336 -0.94 3.41 -27.55
N GLY A 337 -1.71 4.32 -26.95
CA GLY A 337 -2.98 4.78 -27.51
C GLY A 337 -4.12 3.77 -27.38
N ASP A 338 -3.95 2.67 -26.62
CA ASP A 338 -4.96 1.64 -26.46
C ASP A 338 -6.20 2.18 -25.71
N PRO A 339 -7.40 2.15 -26.32
CA PRO A 339 -8.61 2.69 -25.71
C PRO A 339 -9.07 1.93 -24.47
N ALA A 340 -8.74 0.64 -24.30
CA ALA A 340 -9.17 -0.15 -23.15
C ALA A 340 -8.47 0.31 -21.86
N TYR A 341 -7.16 0.55 -21.92
CA TYR A 341 -6.42 1.13 -20.79
C TYR A 341 -6.85 2.57 -20.49
N ALA A 342 -7.11 3.36 -21.54
CA ALA A 342 -7.63 4.71 -21.38
C ALA A 342 -9.02 4.71 -20.72
N ASP A 343 -9.89 3.77 -21.07
CA ASP A 343 -11.22 3.64 -20.44
C ASP A 343 -11.11 3.23 -18.97
N ARG A 344 -10.26 2.26 -18.60
CA ARG A 344 -10.01 1.92 -17.18
C ARG A 344 -9.57 3.13 -16.36
N ALA A 345 -8.56 3.87 -16.85
CA ALA A 345 -8.07 5.06 -16.16
C ALA A 345 -9.16 6.16 -16.05
N ARG A 346 -9.95 6.39 -17.10
CA ARG A 346 -11.08 7.34 -17.08
C ARG A 346 -12.16 6.95 -16.07
N ARG A 347 -12.48 5.66 -15.98
CA ARG A 347 -13.47 5.12 -15.04
C ARG A 347 -13.01 5.30 -13.59
N MET A 348 -11.75 4.99 -13.30
CA MET A 348 -11.14 5.25 -11.99
C MET A 348 -11.12 6.74 -11.65
N ALA A 349 -10.76 7.61 -12.60
CA ALA A 349 -10.79 9.06 -12.41
C ALA A 349 -12.20 9.58 -12.12
N ARG A 350 -13.23 9.06 -12.82
CA ARG A 350 -14.63 9.41 -12.54
C ARG A 350 -15.08 8.94 -11.15
N THR A 351 -14.70 7.73 -10.74
CA THR A 351 -15.00 7.22 -9.40
C THR A 351 -14.34 8.10 -8.34
N PHE A 352 -13.05 8.40 -8.48
CA PHE A 352 -12.35 9.25 -7.53
C PHE A 352 -12.93 10.67 -7.46
N ALA A 353 -13.23 11.28 -8.61
CA ALA A 353 -13.80 12.63 -8.66
C ALA A 353 -15.14 12.77 -7.90
N ARG A 354 -15.92 11.69 -7.76
CA ARG A 354 -17.18 11.70 -6.99
C ARG A 354 -16.99 11.62 -5.48
N GLU A 355 -15.84 11.11 -5.05
CA GLU A 355 -15.49 10.99 -3.63
C GLU A 355 -14.88 12.29 -3.07
N LEU A 356 -14.43 13.18 -3.95
CA LEU A 356 -13.85 14.47 -3.59
C LEU A 356 -14.91 15.45 -3.06
N ARG A 357 -14.61 16.08 -1.93
CA ARG A 357 -15.41 17.17 -1.33
C ARG A 357 -14.56 18.41 -1.19
N THR A 358 -15.14 19.58 -1.43
CA THR A 358 -14.49 20.86 -1.18
C THR A 358 -14.79 21.35 0.24
N ASP A 359 -13.78 21.84 0.94
CA ASP A 359 -13.95 22.54 2.22
C ASP A 359 -14.08 24.06 2.03
N ALA A 360 -13.96 24.82 3.13
CA ALA A 360 -14.10 26.27 3.14
C ALA A 360 -12.96 27.02 2.44
N ASP A 361 -11.79 26.39 2.29
CA ASP A 361 -10.63 26.95 1.57
C ASP A 361 -10.63 26.56 0.08
N ASP A 362 -11.73 25.96 -0.40
CA ASP A 362 -11.82 25.33 -1.72
C ASP A 362 -10.66 24.34 -1.93
N ALA A 363 -10.29 23.61 -0.88
CA ALA A 363 -9.36 22.49 -0.93
C ALA A 363 -10.14 21.17 -1.01
N TYR A 364 -9.56 20.15 -1.64
CA TYR A 364 -10.17 18.83 -1.68
C TYR A 364 -9.91 18.04 -0.39
N THR A 365 -10.94 17.34 0.08
CA THR A 365 -10.88 16.33 1.15
C THR A 365 -11.58 15.06 0.67
N TRP A 366 -11.08 13.90 1.10
CA TRP A 366 -11.68 12.60 0.78
C TRP A 366 -11.35 11.55 1.83
N SER A 367 -12.10 10.45 1.82
CA SER A 367 -11.90 9.32 2.72
C SER A 367 -10.93 8.30 2.14
N TYR A 368 -10.18 7.62 3.01
CA TYR A 368 -9.29 6.52 2.65
C TYR A 368 -10.06 5.38 2.00
N TRP A 369 -11.16 4.96 2.64
CA TRP A 369 -12.10 4.01 2.07
C TRP A 369 -13.12 4.75 1.21
N PRO A 370 -13.45 4.26 0.01
CA PRO A 370 -14.51 4.84 -0.80
C PRO A 370 -15.84 4.79 -0.05
N SER A 371 -16.56 5.91 -0.02
CA SER A 371 -17.80 6.11 0.72
C SER A 371 -18.95 5.19 0.28
N PHE A 372 -18.87 4.69 -0.95
CA PHE A 372 -19.79 3.71 -1.48
C PHE A 372 -19.52 2.28 -1.02
N GLY A 373 -18.32 2.00 -0.49
CA GLY A 373 -17.89 0.65 -0.17
C GLY A 373 -18.35 0.10 1.17
N ALA A 374 -18.38 -1.22 1.27
CA ALA A 374 -18.83 -1.95 2.45
C ALA A 374 -17.95 -1.65 3.68
N THR A 375 -16.63 -1.58 3.52
CA THR A 375 -15.72 -1.25 4.64
C THR A 375 -15.96 0.15 5.19
N TYR A 376 -16.30 1.13 4.34
CA TYR A 376 -16.65 2.48 4.78
C TYR A 376 -17.99 2.50 5.54
N ARG A 377 -19.00 1.83 5.00
CA ARG A 377 -20.37 1.83 5.54
C ARG A 377 -20.54 0.96 6.79
N GLY A 378 -19.75 -0.10 6.89
CA GLY A 378 -19.95 -1.19 7.83
C GLY A 378 -20.86 -2.27 7.26
N PHE A 379 -20.75 -3.47 7.83
CA PHE A 379 -21.51 -4.65 7.42
C PHE A 379 -21.63 -5.65 8.57
N ALA A 380 -22.65 -6.51 8.51
CA ALA A 380 -22.93 -7.57 9.47
C ALA A 380 -22.57 -8.95 8.91
N ALA A 381 -22.46 -9.95 9.78
CA ALA A 381 -22.17 -11.33 9.38
C ALA A 381 -23.22 -11.91 8.42
N ALA A 382 -24.49 -11.50 8.58
CA ALA A 382 -25.58 -11.92 7.71
C ALA A 382 -25.43 -11.44 6.26
N ASP A 383 -24.65 -10.38 6.01
CA ASP A 383 -24.40 -9.87 4.66
C ASP A 383 -23.46 -10.78 3.86
N GLY A 384 -22.70 -11.63 4.55
CA GLY A 384 -21.82 -12.62 3.91
C GLY A 384 -20.75 -12.00 3.01
N ILE A 385 -20.28 -10.78 3.30
CA ILE A 385 -19.36 -10.02 2.45
C ILE A 385 -17.94 -10.60 2.48
N SER A 386 -17.40 -10.83 3.68
CA SER A 386 -16.00 -11.23 3.90
C SER A 386 -15.93 -12.62 4.54
N GLU A 387 -14.94 -13.42 4.13
CA GLU A 387 -14.63 -14.71 4.75
C GLU A 387 -13.82 -14.55 6.05
N PHE A 388 -12.98 -13.51 6.16
CA PHE A 388 -12.02 -13.36 7.26
C PHE A 388 -12.46 -12.36 8.34
N THR A 389 -13.27 -11.37 7.99
CA THR A 389 -13.86 -10.39 8.91
C THR A 389 -15.38 -10.46 8.81
N PRO A 390 -16.06 -11.23 9.67
CA PRO A 390 -17.51 -11.44 9.56
C PRO A 390 -18.34 -10.15 9.72
N SER A 391 -17.86 -9.15 10.45
CA SER A 391 -18.59 -7.87 10.59
C SER A 391 -17.66 -6.69 10.86
N GLY A 392 -18.12 -5.49 10.54
CA GLY A 392 -17.40 -4.23 10.74
C GLY A 392 -18.32 -3.05 10.96
N ARG A 393 -17.91 -2.10 11.82
CA ARG A 393 -18.72 -0.90 12.16
C ARG A 393 -18.63 0.25 11.15
N GLY A 394 -17.88 0.07 10.07
CA GLY A 394 -17.56 1.12 9.11
C GLY A 394 -16.28 1.88 9.46
N ALA A 395 -15.58 2.34 8.43
CA ALA A 395 -14.27 2.96 8.50
C ALA A 395 -14.24 4.24 7.65
N LYS A 396 -14.41 5.38 8.33
CA LYS A 396 -14.61 6.69 7.69
C LYS A 396 -13.43 7.63 7.86
N GLN A 397 -12.24 7.07 8.07
CA GLN A 397 -11.04 7.88 8.24
C GLN A 397 -10.73 8.65 6.96
N ILE A 398 -10.30 9.89 7.15
CA ILE A 398 -9.83 10.76 6.07
C ILE A 398 -8.49 10.24 5.55
N GLU A 399 -8.22 10.48 4.27
CA GLU A 399 -6.96 10.10 3.65
C GLU A 399 -5.76 10.75 4.37
N ASP A 400 -4.66 10.02 4.49
CA ASP A 400 -3.41 10.59 5.04
C ASP A 400 -2.50 11.17 3.96
N LEU A 401 -1.50 11.95 4.40
CA LEU A 401 -0.55 12.61 3.51
C LEU A 401 0.16 11.64 2.55
N SER A 402 0.63 10.49 3.06
CA SER A 402 1.46 9.56 2.29
C SER A 402 0.67 8.82 1.20
N HIS A 403 -0.54 8.39 1.52
CA HIS A 403 -1.45 7.72 0.58
C HIS A 403 -2.11 8.73 -0.35
N GLY A 404 -2.52 9.88 0.18
CA GLY A 404 -3.10 10.96 -0.63
C GLY A 404 -2.14 11.51 -1.68
N ALA A 405 -0.82 11.35 -1.50
CA ALA A 405 0.16 11.67 -2.54
C ALA A 405 0.02 10.76 -3.78
N ILE A 406 -0.40 9.50 -3.62
CA ILE A 406 -0.69 8.58 -4.76
C ILE A 406 -1.92 9.09 -5.51
N ASP A 407 -2.95 9.50 -4.78
CA ASP A 407 -4.20 10.00 -5.34
C ASP A 407 -3.99 11.30 -6.12
N ALA A 408 -3.23 12.24 -5.56
CA ALA A 408 -2.88 13.50 -6.20
C ALA A 408 -2.00 13.29 -7.45
N GLU A 409 -1.03 12.37 -7.39
CA GLU A 409 -0.22 11.98 -8.54
C GLU A 409 -1.10 11.40 -9.66
N PHE A 410 -2.05 10.52 -9.32
CA PHE A 410 -2.98 9.97 -10.29
C PHE A 410 -3.87 11.05 -10.92
N ALA A 411 -4.44 11.95 -10.11
CA ALA A 411 -5.27 13.03 -10.61
C ALA A 411 -4.50 13.96 -11.56
N ALA A 412 -3.24 14.28 -11.23
CA ALA A 412 -2.35 15.08 -12.07
C ALA A 412 -1.98 14.38 -13.38
N LEU A 413 -1.73 13.07 -13.33
CA LEU A 413 -1.44 12.26 -14.52
C LEU A 413 -2.68 12.13 -15.42
N ALA A 414 -3.85 11.88 -14.83
CA ALA A 414 -5.12 11.81 -15.55
C ALA A 414 -5.46 13.15 -16.22
N PHE A 415 -5.23 14.27 -15.54
CA PHE A 415 -5.34 15.61 -16.12
C PHE A 415 -4.40 15.78 -17.32
N ARG A 416 -3.11 15.46 -17.16
CA ARG A 416 -2.09 15.60 -18.19
C ARG A 416 -2.39 14.79 -19.45
N HIS A 417 -3.02 13.63 -19.30
CA HIS A 417 -3.36 12.74 -20.42
C HIS A 417 -4.80 12.90 -20.93
N GLY A 418 -5.58 13.86 -20.42
CA GLY A 418 -6.97 14.07 -20.85
C GLY A 418 -7.89 12.88 -20.50
N LEU A 419 -7.60 12.21 -19.38
CA LEU A 419 -8.35 11.07 -18.86
C LEU A 419 -9.31 11.46 -17.73
N GLY A 420 -9.23 12.68 -17.22
CA GLY A 420 -10.12 13.21 -16.19
C GLY A 420 -9.56 14.49 -15.58
N PHE A 421 -10.36 15.13 -14.72
CA PHE A 421 -10.00 16.37 -14.02
C PHE A 421 -9.72 17.58 -14.93
N LYS A 422 -9.70 18.76 -14.33
CA LYS A 422 -9.44 20.05 -14.97
C LYS A 422 -8.39 20.82 -14.17
N GLY A 423 -7.87 21.91 -14.73
CA GLY A 423 -6.90 22.77 -14.01
C GLY A 423 -7.42 23.31 -12.68
N ALA A 424 -8.73 23.58 -12.57
CA ALA A 424 -9.36 23.96 -11.31
C ALA A 424 -9.26 22.87 -10.24
N ASP A 425 -9.40 21.59 -10.63
CA ASP A 425 -9.25 20.46 -9.70
C ASP A 425 -7.83 20.35 -9.19
N MET A 426 -6.85 20.56 -10.06
CA MET A 426 -5.44 20.53 -9.68
C MET A 426 -5.08 21.64 -8.71
N ALA A 427 -5.68 22.82 -8.85
CA ALA A 427 -5.54 23.90 -7.88
C ALA A 427 -6.17 23.55 -6.52
N ARG A 428 -7.27 22.80 -6.50
CA ARG A 428 -7.88 22.31 -5.25
C ARG A 428 -7.02 21.26 -4.54
N PHE A 429 -6.41 20.33 -5.29
CA PHE A 429 -5.43 19.39 -4.73
C PHE A 429 -4.19 20.11 -4.19
N ALA A 430 -3.72 21.16 -4.87
CA ALA A 430 -2.62 21.97 -4.36
C ALA A 430 -3.00 22.68 -3.05
N ARG A 431 -4.24 23.21 -2.96
CA ARG A 431 -4.78 23.79 -1.72
C ARG A 431 -4.98 22.78 -0.60
N THR A 432 -5.33 21.53 -0.91
CA THR A 432 -5.33 20.44 0.09
C THR A 432 -4.01 20.37 0.83
N TYR A 433 -2.89 20.44 0.10
CA TYR A 433 -1.59 20.49 0.75
C TYR A 433 -1.35 21.83 1.46
N SER A 434 -1.48 22.96 0.75
CA SER A 434 -1.02 24.26 1.24
C SER A 434 -1.90 24.88 2.33
N LYS A 435 -3.20 24.58 2.36
CA LYS A 435 -4.18 25.13 3.31
C LYS A 435 -4.48 24.17 4.45
N ASN A 436 -4.57 22.87 4.17
CA ASN A 436 -4.99 21.92 5.20
C ASN A 436 -3.82 21.23 5.87
N MET A 437 -2.77 20.86 5.12
CA MET A 437 -1.70 20.01 5.66
C MET A 437 -0.44 20.76 6.09
N ALA A 438 0.02 21.74 5.30
CA ALA A 438 1.25 22.47 5.57
C ALA A 438 1.16 23.25 6.89
N THR A 439 2.12 23.06 7.80
CA THR A 439 2.10 23.68 9.13
C THR A 439 3.49 23.70 9.77
N THR A 440 3.59 24.17 11.00
CA THR A 440 4.80 24.05 11.82
C THR A 440 4.48 23.32 13.12
N ASP A 441 5.48 22.69 13.73
CA ASP A 441 5.37 22.21 15.10
C ASP A 441 5.43 23.39 16.11
N PRO A 442 5.25 23.15 17.42
CA PRO A 442 5.29 24.22 18.43
C PRO A 442 6.61 24.99 18.50
N ASP A 443 7.71 24.43 18.01
CA ASP A 443 9.03 25.08 17.96
C ASP A 443 9.24 25.86 16.65
N GLY A 444 8.24 25.89 15.78
CA GLY A 444 8.28 26.59 14.49
C GLY A 444 8.97 25.79 13.38
N VAL A 445 9.26 24.50 13.59
CA VAL A 445 9.87 23.65 12.57
C VAL A 445 8.80 23.21 11.55
N PRO A 446 9.01 23.40 10.23
CA PRO A 446 8.05 22.99 9.21
C PRO A 446 7.69 21.51 9.33
N THR A 447 6.40 21.17 9.25
CA THR A 447 5.88 19.81 9.34
C THR A 447 4.50 19.77 8.67
N THR A 448 3.79 18.65 8.75
CA THR A 448 2.42 18.58 8.23
C THR A 448 1.44 18.08 9.28
N PHE A 449 0.16 18.37 9.10
CA PHE A 449 -0.89 17.53 9.66
C PHE A 449 -0.92 16.17 8.96
N LEU A 450 -1.48 15.16 9.63
CA LEU A 450 -1.52 13.79 9.11
C LEU A 450 -2.52 13.62 7.97
N ARG A 451 -3.69 14.27 8.05
CA ARG A 451 -4.83 14.02 7.15
C ARG A 451 -5.04 15.15 6.16
N VAL A 452 -5.59 14.83 4.99
CA VAL A 452 -5.83 15.79 3.90
C VAL A 452 -6.82 16.92 4.25
N ASP A 453 -7.59 16.76 5.33
CA ASP A 453 -8.49 17.79 5.87
C ASP A 453 -7.86 18.58 7.04
N GLY A 454 -6.56 18.39 7.31
CA GLY A 454 -5.84 19.06 8.40
C GLY A 454 -6.06 18.42 9.78
N THR A 455 -6.79 17.30 9.86
CA THR A 455 -7.01 16.59 11.13
C THR A 455 -5.94 15.52 11.40
N GLY A 456 -6.10 14.77 12.49
CA GLY A 456 -5.20 13.67 12.87
C GLY A 456 -3.95 14.08 13.65
N GLY A 457 -3.78 15.38 13.93
CA GLY A 457 -2.61 15.91 14.63
C GLY A 457 -1.37 16.02 13.74
N LEU A 458 -0.25 16.42 14.33
CA LEU A 458 1.03 16.53 13.61
C LEU A 458 1.48 15.15 13.12
N ALA A 459 1.91 15.09 11.87
CA ALA A 459 2.41 13.90 11.22
C ALA A 459 3.71 13.40 11.87
N SER A 460 3.93 12.09 11.87
CA SER A 460 5.22 11.49 12.25
C SER A 460 6.24 11.63 11.10
N ALA A 461 7.51 11.33 11.36
CA ALA A 461 8.58 11.44 10.36
C ALA A 461 8.32 10.60 9.09
N GLY A 462 7.77 9.41 9.24
CA GLY A 462 7.39 8.58 8.09
C GLY A 462 6.31 9.22 7.20
N GLN A 463 5.57 10.19 7.72
CA GLN A 463 4.50 10.89 7.00
C GLN A 463 4.99 12.23 6.46
N TYR A 464 5.44 13.18 7.30
CA TYR A 464 5.80 14.51 6.80
C TYR A 464 7.00 14.49 5.82
N LEU A 465 7.90 13.50 5.88
CA LEU A 465 9.00 13.37 4.92
C LEU A 465 8.54 12.94 3.53
N GLN A 466 7.28 12.54 3.38
CA GLN A 466 6.65 12.22 2.08
C GLN A 466 6.08 13.48 1.40
N ALA A 467 6.14 14.64 2.05
CA ALA A 467 5.60 15.91 1.54
C ALA A 467 5.98 16.21 0.06
N PRO A 468 7.25 16.05 -0.37
CA PRO A 468 7.60 16.31 -1.78
C PRO A 468 6.89 15.42 -2.80
N ARG A 469 6.24 14.32 -2.43
CA ARG A 469 5.45 13.51 -3.38
C ARG A 469 4.20 14.22 -3.90
N TRP A 470 3.78 15.32 -3.27
CA TRP A 470 2.70 16.18 -3.76
C TRP A 470 3.11 17.11 -4.91
N MET A 471 4.36 17.01 -5.38
CA MET A 471 4.91 17.95 -6.37
C MET A 471 4.16 17.98 -7.71
N ALA A 472 3.44 16.92 -8.05
CA ALA A 472 2.63 16.87 -9.27
C ALA A 472 1.59 18.00 -9.36
N VAL A 473 1.19 18.59 -8.22
CA VAL A 473 0.27 19.72 -8.14
C VAL A 473 0.92 21.05 -7.75
N ALA A 474 2.25 21.10 -7.59
CA ALA A 474 2.96 22.30 -7.13
C ALA A 474 2.98 23.46 -8.14
N GLN A 475 2.65 23.23 -9.42
CA GLN A 475 2.51 24.31 -10.40
C GLN A 475 1.27 25.18 -10.17
N TRP A 476 0.30 24.73 -9.36
CA TRP A 476 -0.90 25.49 -9.04
C TRP A 476 -0.83 26.21 -7.69
N ASP A 477 0.08 25.80 -6.80
CA ASP A 477 0.38 26.52 -5.57
C ASP A 477 1.84 26.28 -5.17
N ARG A 478 2.64 27.35 -5.18
CA ARG A 478 4.07 27.31 -4.89
C ARG A 478 4.35 26.89 -3.44
N VAL A 479 3.40 27.08 -2.52
CA VAL A 479 3.55 26.64 -1.12
C VAL A 479 3.88 25.14 -1.05
N VAL A 480 3.34 24.32 -1.96
CA VAL A 480 3.65 22.88 -2.00
C VAL A 480 5.16 22.64 -2.13
N PHE A 481 5.82 23.38 -3.03
CA PHE A 481 7.26 23.27 -3.26
C PHE A 481 8.06 23.87 -2.10
N ASP A 482 7.79 25.13 -1.74
CA ASP A 482 8.58 25.86 -0.76
C ASP A 482 8.51 25.20 0.63
N HIS A 483 7.32 24.76 1.04
CA HIS A 483 7.12 24.09 2.33
C HIS A 483 7.68 22.67 2.36
N SER A 484 7.50 21.88 1.28
CA SER A 484 8.09 20.53 1.22
C SER A 484 9.61 20.57 1.28
N ARG A 485 10.24 21.56 0.61
CA ARG A 485 11.69 21.77 0.66
C ARG A 485 12.15 22.18 2.06
N SER A 486 11.44 23.09 2.72
CA SER A 486 11.82 23.56 4.06
C SER A 486 11.73 22.47 5.12
N ILE A 487 10.84 21.47 4.97
CA ILE A 487 10.81 20.26 5.82
C ILE A 487 12.15 19.52 5.78
N TYR A 488 12.73 19.35 4.58
CA TYR A 488 14.00 18.62 4.37
C TYR A 488 15.19 19.45 4.86
N GLU A 489 15.20 20.75 4.56
CA GLU A 489 16.23 21.70 5.02
C GLU A 489 16.28 21.76 6.55
N ALA A 490 15.13 21.90 7.22
CA ALA A 490 15.06 22.01 8.67
C ALA A 490 15.50 20.74 9.42
N ARG A 491 15.54 19.58 8.73
CA ARG A 491 15.88 18.28 9.32
C ARG A 491 17.22 17.73 8.89
N ALA A 492 17.91 18.40 7.96
CA ALA A 492 19.10 17.85 7.32
C ALA A 492 18.90 16.37 6.95
N LEU A 493 17.82 16.09 6.20
CA LEU A 493 17.43 14.75 5.80
C LEU A 493 18.61 13.96 5.24
N GLU A 494 18.71 12.69 5.62
CA GLU A 494 19.65 11.71 5.04
C GLU A 494 18.87 10.55 4.36
N PRO A 495 19.46 9.90 3.35
CA PRO A 495 18.82 8.86 2.54
C PRO A 495 18.74 7.52 3.28
N SER A 496 17.64 7.26 3.97
CA SER A 496 17.40 5.98 4.66
C SER A 496 16.25 5.15 4.08
N GLN A 497 15.48 5.72 3.15
CA GLN A 497 14.31 5.09 2.53
C GLN A 497 14.21 5.50 1.06
N GLY A 498 13.68 4.62 0.20
CA GLY A 498 13.45 4.94 -1.21
C GLY A 498 12.54 6.15 -1.42
N SER A 499 11.60 6.41 -0.50
CA SER A 499 10.75 7.61 -0.52
C SER A 499 11.54 8.92 -0.34
N HIS A 500 12.67 8.91 0.38
CA HIS A 500 13.54 10.08 0.51
C HIS A 500 14.22 10.37 -0.83
N ILE A 501 14.65 9.33 -1.55
CA ILE A 501 15.24 9.43 -2.89
C ILE A 501 14.22 10.04 -3.88
N ALA A 502 12.99 9.51 -3.87
CA ALA A 502 11.91 10.09 -4.66
C ALA A 502 11.67 11.56 -4.29
N GLY A 503 11.65 11.90 -3.00
CA GLY A 503 11.39 13.26 -2.55
C GLY A 503 12.41 14.27 -3.08
N VAL A 504 13.71 13.95 -3.02
CA VAL A 504 14.77 14.79 -3.62
C VAL A 504 14.61 14.90 -5.13
N ALA A 505 14.22 13.82 -5.81
CA ALA A 505 13.97 13.84 -7.26
C ALA A 505 12.78 14.73 -7.65
N TYR A 506 11.69 14.70 -6.87
CA TYR A 506 10.54 15.57 -7.07
C TYR A 506 10.89 17.04 -6.87
N LEU A 507 11.72 17.37 -5.87
CA LEU A 507 12.21 18.74 -5.65
C LEU A 507 13.07 19.22 -6.84
N ASN A 508 14.00 18.41 -7.31
CA ASN A 508 14.78 18.67 -8.52
C ASN A 508 13.87 18.91 -9.74
N TRP A 509 12.88 18.05 -9.94
CA TRP A 509 11.94 18.16 -11.06
C TRP A 509 11.16 19.47 -11.06
N GLN A 510 10.65 19.90 -9.91
CA GLN A 510 9.89 21.15 -9.85
C GLN A 510 10.77 22.39 -9.97
N ALA A 511 11.97 22.37 -9.38
CA ALA A 511 12.90 23.49 -9.48
C ALA A 511 13.22 23.84 -10.95
N ARG A 512 13.35 22.83 -11.82
CA ARG A 512 13.63 23.00 -13.25
C ARG A 512 12.41 23.25 -14.14
N ARG A 513 11.20 23.21 -13.59
CA ARG A 513 9.98 23.63 -14.31
C ARG A 513 9.65 25.12 -14.11
N GLN A 514 10.29 25.75 -13.14
CA GLN A 514 10.12 27.18 -12.82
C GLN A 514 11.13 28.07 -13.56
N GLU A 515 12.15 27.47 -14.17
CA GLU A 515 13.07 28.07 -15.15
C GLU A 515 12.50 27.87 -16.56
#